data_AF-A0A2E5EL35-F1
#
_entry.id   AF-A0A2E5EL35-F1
#
_cell.length_a   1.000
_cell.length_b   1.000
_cell.length_c   1.000
_cell.angle_alpha   90.00
_cell.angle_beta   90.00
_cell.angle_gamma   90.00
#
_symmetry.space_group_name_H-M   'P 1'
#
loop_
_entity.id
_entity.type
_entity.pdbx_description
1 polymer ?
#
loop_
_entity_poly.entity_id
_entity_poly.type
_entity_poly.pdbx_seq_one_letter_code
_entity_poly.pdbx_strand_id
1 'polypeptide(L)' 'MPEAWDYARKCAALAGIENLFEAFLPKPRVMIDDTYATGWPFCVAVHPRWCTNRSWNDYLDPLLETGVLNG' A
#
# COMPACT_ATOMS: atom_id res chain seq x y z
N MET A 1 4.35 13.30 -13.47
CA MET A 1 4.66 11.98 -12.87
C MET A 1 3.84 10.94 -13.61
N PRO A 2 4.31 9.69 -13.78
CA PRO A 2 3.49 8.64 -14.36
C PRO A 2 2.22 8.49 -13.53
N GLU A 3 1.08 8.37 -14.20
CA GLU A 3 -0.19 8.10 -13.53
C GLU A 3 -0.11 6.75 -12.81
N ALA A 4 -0.81 6.61 -11.68
CA ALA A 4 -0.71 5.42 -10.82
C ALA A 4 -1.06 4.11 -11.54
N TRP A 5 -1.91 4.16 -12.56
CA TRP A 5 -2.26 3.00 -13.39
C TRP A 5 -1.09 2.51 -14.26
N ASP A 6 -0.26 3.44 -14.76
CA ASP A 6 0.92 3.12 -15.56
C ASP A 6 2.01 2.48 -14.68
N TYR A 7 2.16 2.96 -13.45
CA TYR A 7 3.01 2.32 -12.45
C TYR A 7 2.52 0.89 -12.11
N ALA A 8 1.23 0.73 -11.83
CA ALA A 8 0.64 -0.58 -11.50
C ALA A 8 0.85 -1.60 -12.63
N ARG A 9 0.67 -1.18 -13.90
CA ARG A 9 0.92 -2.03 -15.06
C ARG A 9 2.38 -2.46 -15.17
N LYS A 10 3.33 -1.54 -14.98
CA LYS A 10 4.77 -1.85 -14.98
C LYS A 10 5.15 -2.83 -13.88
N CYS A 11 4.60 -2.67 -12.68
CA CYS A 11 4.81 -3.63 -11.59
C CYS A 11 4.26 -5.02 -11.93
N ALA A 12 3.04 -5.10 -12.48
CA ALA A 12 2.43 -6.37 -12.86
C ALA A 12 3.23 -7.10 -13.95
N ALA A 13 3.77 -6.35 -14.92
CA ALA A 13 4.67 -6.88 -15.95
C ALA A 13 5.98 -7.42 -15.34
N LEU A 14 6.62 -6.66 -14.45
CA LEU A 14 7.85 -7.08 -13.75
C LEU A 14 7.64 -8.35 -12.90
N ALA A 15 6.45 -8.49 -12.31
CA ALA A 15 6.09 -9.66 -11.50
C ALA A 15 5.55 -10.84 -12.34
N GLY A 16 5.37 -10.68 -13.66
CA GLY A 16 4.86 -11.75 -14.54
C GLY A 16 3.38 -12.09 -14.30
N ILE A 17 2.59 -11.15 -13.76
CA ILE A 17 1.17 -11.35 -13.41
C ILE A 17 0.22 -10.44 -14.18
N GLU A 18 0.71 -9.70 -15.18
CA GLU A 18 -0.11 -8.75 -15.95
C GLU A 18 -1.34 -9.37 -16.60
N ASN A 19 -1.27 -10.66 -16.95
CA ASN A 19 -2.35 -11.43 -17.55
C ASN A 19 -3.47 -11.82 -16.57
N LEU A 20 -3.27 -11.62 -15.26
CA LEU A 20 -4.31 -11.83 -14.25
C LEU A 20 -5.27 -10.64 -14.12
N PHE A 21 -4.97 -9.51 -14.77
CA PHE A 21 -5.74 -8.28 -14.67
C PHE A 21 -6.48 -7.99 -15.98
N GLU A 22 -7.79 -7.76 -15.89
CA GLU A 22 -8.61 -7.33 -17.04
C GLU A 22 -8.37 -5.86 -17.39
N ALA A 23 -8.12 -5.01 -16.38
CA ALA A 23 -7.87 -3.57 -16.58
C ALA A 23 -7.00 -2.97 -15.45
N PHE A 24 -6.25 -1.92 -15.78
CA PHE A 24 -5.53 -1.08 -14.82
C PHE A 24 -6.23 0.28 -14.72
N LEU A 25 -6.99 0.47 -13.65
CA LEU A 25 -7.80 1.68 -13.46
C LEU A 25 -6.97 2.82 -12.85
N PRO A 26 -7.29 4.09 -13.16
CA PRO A 26 -6.66 5.24 -12.53
C PRO A 26 -6.90 5.22 -11.02
N LYS A 27 -5.95 5.79 -10.26
CA LYS A 27 -6.08 5.86 -8.80
C LYS A 27 -7.37 6.60 -8.42
N PRO A 28 -8.18 6.07 -7.49
CA PRO A 28 -9.35 6.77 -7.01
C PRO A 28 -8.96 8.13 -6.41
N ARG A 29 -9.76 9.16 -6.70
CA ARG A 29 -9.55 10.52 -6.20
C ARG A 29 -10.01 10.70 -4.76
N VAL A 30 -10.90 9.83 -4.30
CA VAL A 30 -11.53 9.91 -2.99
C VAL A 30 -11.55 8.51 -2.39
N MET A 31 -11.25 8.43 -1.11
CA MET A 31 -11.45 7.26 -0.27
C MET A 31 -12.64 7.58 0.64
N ILE A 32 -13.67 6.74 0.64
CA ILE A 32 -14.87 6.90 1.47
C ILE A 32 -14.87 5.75 2.45
N ASP A 33 -14.82 6.08 3.73
CA ASP A 33 -14.84 5.12 4.84
C ASP A 33 -15.50 5.81 6.04
N ASP A 34 -16.09 5.04 6.95
CA ASP A 34 -16.68 5.53 8.19
C ASP A 34 -15.64 5.69 9.31
N THR A 35 -14.42 5.20 9.08
CA THR A 35 -13.27 5.32 9.96
C THR A 35 -12.06 5.93 9.24
N TYR A 36 -11.19 6.62 9.97
CA TYR A 36 -9.90 7.04 9.42
C TYR A 36 -9.03 5.82 9.15
N ALA A 37 -8.20 5.84 8.09
CA ALA A 37 -7.31 4.73 7.76
C ALA A 37 -6.37 4.30 8.91
N THR A 38 -6.03 5.22 9.82
CA THR A 38 -5.27 4.92 11.05
C THR A 38 -6.03 4.06 12.07
N GLY A 39 -7.36 3.93 11.91
CA GLY A 39 -8.23 3.09 12.74
C GLY A 39 -8.48 1.71 12.14
N TRP A 40 -7.99 1.43 10.93
CA TRP A 40 -8.18 0.14 10.29
C TRP A 40 -7.32 -0.93 11.01
N PRO A 41 -7.87 -2.12 11.27
CA PRO A 41 -7.09 -3.24 11.78
C PRO A 41 -5.92 -3.53 10.85
N PHE A 42 -4.74 -3.74 11.44
CA PHE A 42 -3.53 -4.18 10.74
C PHE A 42 -3.06 -3.20 9.65
N CYS A 43 -3.40 -1.92 9.77
CA CYS A 43 -3.02 -0.87 8.84
C CYS A 43 -2.14 0.19 9.53
N VAL A 44 -1.01 0.54 8.89
CA VAL A 44 -0.21 1.70 9.28
C VAL A 44 -0.31 2.74 8.18
N ALA A 45 -1.07 3.81 8.41
CA ALA A 45 -1.17 4.93 7.49
C ALA A 45 -0.02 5.92 7.73
N VAL A 46 0.91 6.01 6.78
CA VAL A 46 2.07 6.92 6.86
C VAL A 46 2.02 7.96 5.77
N HIS A 47 2.30 9.22 6.12
CA HIS A 47 2.47 10.28 5.15
C HIS A 47 3.96 10.39 4.77
N PRO A 48 4.35 10.45 3.48
CA PRO A 48 5.75 10.44 3.05
C PRO A 48 6.65 11.48 3.73
N ARG A 49 6.10 12.66 4.06
CA ARG A 49 6.81 13.71 4.80
C ARG A 49 7.33 13.27 6.19
N TRP A 50 6.70 12.28 6.80
CA TRP A 50 7.05 11.77 8.12
C TRP A 50 8.00 10.56 8.07
N CYS A 51 8.33 10.10 6.87
CA CYS A 51 9.12 8.89 6.64
C CYS A 51 10.63 9.14 6.48
N THR A 52 11.13 10.33 6.81
CA THR A 52 12.55 10.68 6.67
C THR A 52 13.43 9.72 7.49
N ASN A 53 14.42 9.11 6.84
CA ASN A 53 15.33 8.11 7.42
C ASN A 53 14.62 6.87 8.00
N ARG A 54 13.44 6.53 7.49
CA ARG A 54 12.75 5.28 7.84
C ARG A 54 12.91 4.25 6.74
N SER A 55 13.16 3.02 7.14
CA SER A 55 13.19 1.83 6.30
C SER A 55 11.84 1.13 6.32
N TRP A 56 11.72 0.06 5.53
CA TRP A 56 10.55 -0.82 5.58
C TRP A 56 10.38 -1.49 6.96
N ASN A 57 11.47 -1.93 7.58
CA ASN A 57 11.45 -2.64 8.86
C ASN A 57 10.90 -1.76 10.00
N ASP A 58 11.15 -0.45 9.95
CA ASP A 58 10.60 0.53 10.90
C ASP A 58 9.06 0.49 11.00
N TYR A 59 8.38 0.02 9.96
CA TYR A 59 6.92 -0.09 9.93
C TYR A 59 6.42 -1.53 10.09
N LEU A 60 7.21 -2.51 9.62
CA LEU A 60 6.81 -3.91 9.65
C LEU A 60 7.01 -4.55 11.03
N ASP A 61 8.12 -4.27 11.71
CA ASP A 61 8.45 -4.92 12.98
C ASP A 61 7.37 -4.72 14.05
N PRO A 62 6.78 -3.52 14.25
CA PRO A 62 5.68 -3.33 15.20
C PRO A 62 4.42 -4.15 14.86
N LEU A 63 4.15 -4.40 13.57
CA LEU A 63 3.02 -5.24 13.14
C LEU A 63 3.28 -6.73 13.38
N LEU A 64 4.55 -7.16 13.37
CA LEU A 64 4.92 -8.54 13.68
C LEU A 64 4.95 -8.77 15.20
N GLU A 65 5.49 -7.83 15.97
CA GLU A 65 5.63 -7.91 17.43
C GLU A 65 4.29 -7.86 18.17
N THR A 66 3.30 -7.17 17.62
CA THR A 66 1.93 -7.14 18.17
C THR A 66 1.17 -8.45 17.97
N GLY A 67 1.79 -9.48 17.36
CA GLY A 67 1.14 -10.77 17.06
C GLY A 67 0.09 -10.69 15.94
N VAL A 68 0.03 -9.55 15.26
CA VAL A 68 -1.00 -9.18 14.28
C VAL A 68 -0.85 -9.95 12.96
N LEU A 69 0.35 -10.33 12.58
CA LEU A 69 0.65 -11.08 11.34
C LEU A 69 1.12 -12.53 11.57
N ASN A 70 1.07 -13.03 12.81
CA ASN A 70 1.45 -14.41 13.16
C ASN A 70 0.25 -15.38 13.16
N GLY A 71 -0.75 -15.14 12.32
CA GLY A 71 -1.96 -15.95 12.16
C GLY A 71 -2.19 -16.36 10.72
#